data_AF-A0A3B0UD82-F1
#
_entry.id   AF-A0A3B0UD82-F1
#
_cell.length_a   1.000
_cell.length_b   1.000
_cell.length_c   1.000
_cell.angle_alpha   90.00
_cell.angle_beta   90.00
_cell.angle_gamma   90.00
#
_symmetry.space_group_name_H-M   'P 1'
#
loop_
_entity.id
_entity.type
_entity.pdbx_description
1 polymer ?
#
loop_
_entity_poly.entity_id
_entity_poly.type
_entity_poly.pdbx_seq_one_letter_code
_entity_poly.pdbx_strand_id
1 'polypeptide(L)'
;MENIKLQPNHKRSFSSSIYLLEKLVEEVRDVLTSDTQLLMQKVETDLNEKKRRQTLQAVDEIEKEIARLAEKYQLTKQEMVESHFLNSRKSKAWEILNDSLSKRMNGFGKFPAEMAAGFDADIEHLLTLVNKL
;
A
#
# COMPACT_ATOMS: atom_id res chain seq x y z
N MET A 1 29.79 -9.41 12.75
CA MET A 1 29.32 -10.02 11.50
C MET A 1 30.18 -9.48 10.36
N GLU A 2 30.57 -10.28 9.37
CA GLU A 2 31.41 -9.80 8.26
C GLU A 2 30.57 -8.98 7.27
N ASN A 3 30.95 -7.72 7.07
CA ASN A 3 30.25 -6.80 6.19
C ASN A 3 30.69 -7.01 4.74
N ILE A 4 29.73 -7.27 3.85
CA ILE A 4 29.98 -7.51 2.43
C ILE A 4 29.69 -6.23 1.65
N LYS A 5 30.71 -5.67 1.01
CA LYS A 5 30.57 -4.49 0.15
C LYS A 5 30.05 -4.89 -1.22
N LEU A 6 28.77 -4.61 -1.48
CA LEU A 6 28.17 -4.77 -2.80
C LEU A 6 28.56 -3.63 -3.75
N GLN A 7 28.57 -3.93 -5.06
CA GLN A 7 28.63 -2.89 -6.10
C GLN A 7 27.43 -1.93 -5.96
N PRO A 8 27.58 -0.62 -6.24
CA PRO A 8 26.53 0.37 -5.98
C PRO A 8 25.16 0.04 -6.59
N ASN A 9 25.14 -0.47 -7.84
CA ASN A 9 23.90 -0.83 -8.51
C ASN A 9 23.23 -2.05 -7.89
N HIS A 10 24.01 -3.05 -7.48
CA HIS A 10 23.49 -4.23 -6.76
C HIS A 10 22.97 -3.84 -5.39
N LYS A 11 23.70 -3.00 -4.65
CA LYS A 11 23.26 -2.47 -3.35
C LYS A 11 21.94 -1.72 -3.47
N ARG A 12 21.82 -0.83 -4.46
CA ARG A 12 20.59 -0.06 -4.71
C ARG A 12 19.42 -0.98 -5.05
N SER A 13 19.61 -1.86 -6.03
CA SER A 13 18.58 -2.81 -6.44
C SER A 13 18.12 -3.68 -5.27
N PHE A 14 19.07 -4.22 -4.51
CA PHE A 14 18.75 -5.09 -3.37
C PHE A 14 18.08 -4.32 -2.22
N SER A 15 18.52 -3.09 -1.93
CA SER A 15 17.87 -2.22 -0.94
C SER A 15 16.40 -1.96 -1.29
N SER A 16 16.09 -1.69 -2.56
CA SER A 16 14.72 -1.51 -3.03
C SER A 16 13.89 -2.79 -2.88
N SER A 17 14.45 -3.96 -3.22
CA SER A 17 13.75 -5.25 -3.06
C SER A 17 13.45 -5.57 -1.60
N ILE A 18 14.42 -5.35 -0.70
CA ILE A 18 14.24 -5.59 0.73
C ILE A 18 13.21 -4.63 1.34
N TYR A 19 13.22 -3.36 0.93
CA TYR A 19 12.20 -2.40 1.34
C TYR A 19 10.79 -2.79 0.90
N LEU A 20 10.64 -3.31 -0.32
CA LEU A 20 9.33 -3.80 -0.80
C LEU A 20 8.87 -5.05 -0.03
N LEU A 21 9.80 -5.96 0.28
CA LEU A 21 9.51 -7.12 1.13
C LEU A 21 9.07 -6.69 2.53
N GLU A 22 9.77 -5.73 3.14
CA GLU A 22 9.43 -5.16 4.46
C GLU A 22 7.98 -4.64 4.46
N LYS A 23 7.57 -3.89 3.43
CA LYS A 23 6.19 -3.41 3.30
C LYS A 23 5.16 -4.53 3.20
N LEU A 24 5.42 -5.55 2.39
CA LEU A 24 4.49 -6.67 2.22
C LEU A 24 4.30 -7.45 3.53
N VAL A 25 5.37 -7.61 4.30
CA VAL A 25 5.35 -8.30 5.59
C VAL A 25 4.57 -7.49 6.63
N GLU A 26 4.75 -6.17 6.65
CA GLU A 26 3.98 -5.27 7.51
C GLU A 26 2.48 -5.27 7.14
N GLU A 27 2.14 -5.26 5.85
CA GLU A 27 0.74 -5.37 5.40
C GLU A 27 0.08 -6.68 5.89
N VAL A 28 0.83 -7.80 5.92
CA VAL A 28 0.33 -9.06 6.48
C VAL A 28 0.11 -8.93 7.99
N ARG A 29 1.04 -8.30 8.72
CA ARG A 29 0.88 -8.05 10.15
C ARG A 29 -0.38 -7.23 10.41
N ASP A 30 -0.54 -6.11 9.72
CA ASP A 30 -1.68 -5.22 9.83
C ASP A 30 -3.01 -5.95 9.62
N VAL A 31 -3.15 -6.75 8.57
CA VAL A 31 -4.38 -7.52 8.32
C VAL A 31 -4.67 -8.53 9.44
N LEU A 32 -3.63 -9.09 10.07
CA LEU A 32 -3.79 -10.09 11.12
C LEU A 32 -3.95 -9.50 12.52
N THR A 33 -3.61 -8.23 12.75
CA THR A 33 -3.63 -7.62 14.09
C THR A 33 -4.47 -6.36 14.21
N SER A 34 -4.78 -5.69 13.09
CA SER A 34 -5.54 -4.44 13.11
C SER A 34 -7.03 -4.71 13.24
N ASP A 35 -7.66 -3.97 14.15
CA ASP A 35 -9.12 -3.87 14.23
C ASP A 35 -9.67 -2.83 13.24
N THR A 36 -8.81 -2.19 12.44
CA THR A 36 -9.21 -1.15 11.50
C THR A 36 -9.91 -1.78 10.29
N GLN A 37 -11.19 -1.44 10.10
CA GLN A 37 -11.96 -1.84 8.93
C GLN A 37 -12.13 -0.64 7.99
N LEU A 38 -11.79 -0.82 6.72
CA LEU A 38 -12.11 0.18 5.70
C LEU A 38 -13.61 0.14 5.41
N LEU A 39 -14.22 1.29 5.10
CA LEU A 39 -15.66 1.38 4.82
C LEU A 39 -16.12 0.47 3.67
N MET A 40 -15.24 0.24 2.70
CA MET A 40 -15.51 -0.58 1.50
C MET A 40 -14.83 -1.96 1.54
N GLN A 41 -14.25 -2.35 2.68
CA GLN A 41 -13.57 -3.65 2.84
C GLN A 41 -14.09 -4.37 4.06
N LYS A 42 -14.48 -5.63 3.87
CA LYS A 42 -14.71 -6.57 4.96
C LYS A 42 -13.61 -7.63 4.94
N VAL A 43 -12.88 -7.75 6.04
CA VAL A 43 -11.93 -8.85 6.23
C VAL A 43 -12.67 -10.02 6.85
N GLU A 44 -12.75 -11.12 6.12
CA GLU A 44 -13.28 -12.38 6.65
C GLU A 44 -12.15 -13.14 7.35
N THR A 45 -12.36 -13.48 8.62
CA THR A 45 -11.40 -14.28 9.38
C THR A 45 -11.67 -15.76 9.16
N ASP A 46 -10.89 -16.36 8.26
CA ASP A 46 -10.91 -17.80 7.97
C ASP A 46 -9.72 -18.54 8.63
N LEU A 47 -8.69 -17.81 9.06
CA LEU A 47 -7.54 -18.37 9.76
C LEU A 47 -7.87 -18.70 11.21
N ASN A 48 -7.62 -19.95 11.59
CA ASN A 48 -7.65 -20.35 13.00
C ASN A 48 -6.48 -19.72 13.79
N GLU A 49 -6.67 -19.66 15.10
CA GLU A 49 -5.72 -19.08 16.06
C GLU A 49 -4.30 -19.64 15.96
N LYS A 50 -4.15 -20.95 15.72
CA LYS A 50 -2.83 -21.57 15.57
C LYS A 50 -2.13 -21.05 14.32
N LYS A 51 -2.83 -20.99 13.19
CA LYS A 51 -2.27 -20.54 11.92
C LYS A 51 -1.95 -19.04 11.97
N ARG A 52 -2.83 -18.23 12.57
CA ARG A 52 -2.58 -16.80 12.80
C ARG A 52 -1.28 -16.57 13.58
N ARG A 53 -1.10 -17.25 14.72
CA ARG A 53 0.13 -17.14 15.52
C ARG A 53 1.37 -17.60 14.76
N GLN A 54 1.28 -18.70 14.02
CA GLN A 54 2.39 -19.19 13.21
C GLN A 54 2.78 -18.18 12.12
N THR A 55 1.81 -17.55 11.46
CA THR A 55 2.07 -16.51 10.47
C THR A 55 2.73 -15.30 11.11
N LEU A 56 2.23 -14.81 12.24
CA LEU A 56 2.83 -13.66 12.94
C LEU A 56 4.25 -13.96 13.41
N GLN A 57 4.53 -15.18 13.87
CA GLN A 57 5.90 -15.59 14.20
C GLN A 57 6.81 -15.55 12.95
N ALA A 58 6.32 -16.01 11.80
CA ALA A 58 7.10 -15.95 10.56
C ALA A 58 7.37 -14.50 10.12
N VAL A 59 6.40 -13.60 10.30
CA VAL A 59 6.57 -12.15 10.08
C VAL A 59 7.70 -11.60 10.97
N ASP A 60 7.70 -11.90 12.28
CA ASP A 60 8.76 -11.49 13.21
C ASP A 60 10.14 -12.05 12.79
N GLU A 61 10.20 -13.28 12.30
CA GLU A 61 11.44 -13.92 11.83
C GLU A 61 11.96 -13.24 10.55
N ILE A 62 11.07 -12.88 9.62
CA ILE A 62 11.45 -12.17 8.39
C ILE A 62 11.99 -10.77 8.71
N GLU A 63 11.36 -10.03 9.62
CA GLU A 63 11.85 -8.70 10.02
C GLU A 63 13.25 -8.75 10.64
N LYS A 64 13.51 -9.75 11.50
CA LYS A 64 14.85 -9.98 12.07
C LYS A 64 15.86 -10.28 10.98
N GLU A 65 15.48 -11.08 10.00
CA GLU A 65 16.34 -11.41 8.87
C GLU A 65 16.59 -10.20 7.96
N ILE A 66 15.58 -9.36 7.71
CA ILE A 66 15.73 -8.08 7.00
C ILE A 66 16.74 -7.18 7.72
N ALA A 67 16.64 -7.02 9.05
CA ALA A 67 17.58 -6.24 9.83
C ALA A 67 19.02 -6.79 9.72
N ARG A 68 19.17 -8.11 9.80
CA ARG A 68 20.45 -8.80 9.63
C ARG A 68 21.05 -8.58 8.24
N LEU A 69 20.24 -8.66 7.18
CA LEU A 69 20.66 -8.42 5.81
C LEU A 69 21.03 -6.95 5.57
N ALA A 70 20.25 -6.03 6.13
CA ALA A 70 20.50 -4.60 6.06
C ALA A 70 21.87 -4.24 6.65
N GLU A 71 22.24 -4.83 7.79
CA GLU A 71 23.57 -4.67 8.37
C GLU A 71 24.65 -5.34 7.52
N LYS A 72 24.48 -6.64 7.19
CA LYS A 72 25.48 -7.45 6.47
C LYS A 72 25.87 -6.84 5.11
N TYR A 73 24.90 -6.31 4.37
CA TYR A 73 25.10 -5.74 3.04
C TYR A 73 25.10 -4.20 3.03
N GLN A 74 25.06 -3.60 4.22
CA GLN A 74 25.03 -2.15 4.44
C GLN A 74 23.91 -1.45 3.67
N LEU A 75 22.74 -2.08 3.53
CA LEU A 75 21.65 -1.58 2.69
C LEU A 75 21.23 -0.16 3.09
N THR A 76 20.75 0.60 2.12
CA THR A 76 20.33 1.98 2.33
C THR A 76 18.83 2.03 2.59
N LYS A 77 18.42 2.70 3.67
CA LYS A 77 17.00 2.97 3.94
C LYS A 77 16.43 3.88 2.85
N GLN A 78 15.16 3.68 2.52
CA GLN A 78 14.44 4.62 1.66
C GLN A 78 14.10 5.86 2.47
N GLU A 79 14.45 7.03 1.95
CA GLU A 79 14.04 8.31 2.53
C GLU A 79 12.70 8.73 1.92
N MET A 80 11.77 9.14 2.77
CA MET A 80 10.47 9.63 2.36
C MET A 80 10.26 11.03 2.90
N VAL A 81 9.96 11.96 2.00
CA VAL A 81 9.51 13.31 2.37
C VAL A 81 8.00 13.27 2.53
N GLU A 82 7.50 13.67 3.70
CA GLU A 82 6.06 13.61 4.03
C GLU A 82 5.19 14.34 3.00
N SER A 83 5.62 15.52 2.54
CA SER A 83 4.90 16.27 1.50
C SER A 83 4.84 15.53 0.17
N HIS A 84 5.91 14.84 -0.22
CA HIS A 84 5.91 14.01 -1.43
C HIS A 84 4.99 12.80 -1.28
N PHE A 85 4.97 12.19 -0.08
CA PHE A 85 4.04 11.10 0.22
C PHE A 85 2.59 11.57 0.08
N LEU A 86 2.21 12.65 0.77
CA LEU A 86 0.85 13.22 0.72
C LEU A 86 0.46 13.59 -0.72
N ASN A 87 1.33 14.29 -1.45
CA ASN A 87 1.08 14.64 -2.84
C ASN A 87 0.90 13.39 -3.72
N SER A 88 1.69 12.34 -3.51
CA SER A 88 1.52 11.08 -4.24
C SER A 88 0.15 10.43 -3.96
N ARG A 89 -0.32 10.45 -2.71
CA ARG A 89 -1.62 9.90 -2.32
C ARG A 89 -2.77 10.72 -2.93
N LYS A 90 -2.67 12.06 -2.88
CA LYS A 90 -3.62 12.96 -3.54
C LYS A 90 -3.71 12.72 -5.03
N SER A 91 -2.58 12.68 -5.73
CA SER A 91 -2.57 12.42 -7.17
C SER A 91 -3.20 11.08 -7.52
N LYS A 92 -2.93 10.03 -6.73
CA LYS A 92 -3.55 8.73 -6.97
C LYS A 92 -5.05 8.73 -6.70
N ALA A 93 -5.50 9.36 -5.62
CA ALA A 93 -6.93 9.50 -5.32
C ALA A 93 -7.65 10.32 -6.41
N TRP A 94 -7.03 11.39 -6.88
CA TRP A 94 -7.54 12.21 -7.99
C TRP A 94 -7.68 11.40 -9.28
N GLU A 95 -6.67 10.60 -9.64
CA GLU A 95 -6.71 9.69 -10.80
C GLU A 95 -7.89 8.72 -10.70
N ILE A 96 -8.02 8.02 -9.57
CA ILE A 96 -9.11 7.07 -9.32
C ILE A 96 -10.48 7.72 -9.48
N LEU A 97 -10.68 8.89 -8.88
CA LEU A 97 -11.98 9.59 -8.92
C LEU A 97 -12.31 10.12 -10.33
N ASN A 98 -11.32 10.64 -11.06
CA ASN A 98 -11.55 11.11 -12.43
C ASN A 98 -11.86 9.97 -13.41
N ASP A 99 -11.19 8.83 -13.24
CA ASP A 99 -11.49 7.62 -14.01
C ASP A 99 -12.83 7.01 -13.61
N SER A 100 -13.39 7.42 -12.47
CA SER A 100 -14.68 6.95 -11.98
C SER A 100 -15.89 7.68 -12.58
N LEU A 101 -15.71 8.84 -13.24
CA LEU A 101 -16.80 9.64 -13.79
C LEU A 101 -17.68 8.86 -14.77
N SER A 102 -18.97 9.18 -14.84
CA SER A 102 -19.99 8.50 -15.66
C SER A 102 -19.54 8.33 -17.13
N LYS A 103 -18.93 9.37 -17.71
CA LYS A 103 -18.38 9.35 -19.09
C LYS A 103 -17.26 8.33 -19.32
N ARG A 104 -16.54 7.94 -18.28
CA ARG A 104 -15.45 6.95 -18.30
C ARG A 104 -15.95 5.53 -18.06
N MET A 105 -17.16 5.37 -17.53
CA MET A 105 -17.76 4.07 -17.20
C MET A 105 -18.32 3.28 -18.39
N ASN A 106 -18.37 3.87 -19.58
CA ASN A 106 -18.94 3.21 -20.77
C ASN A 106 -18.26 1.88 -21.14
N GLY A 107 -17.02 1.64 -20.70
CA GLY A 107 -16.32 0.36 -20.87
C GLY A 107 -16.88 -0.80 -20.02
N PHE A 108 -17.69 -0.50 -19.00
CA PHE A 108 -18.30 -1.48 -18.09
C PHE A 108 -19.79 -1.68 -18.35
N GLY A 109 -20.32 -1.09 -19.42
CA GLY A 109 -21.73 -1.09 -19.76
C GLY A 109 -22.26 0.33 -19.98
N LYS A 110 -23.48 0.42 -20.52
CA LYS A 110 -24.14 1.72 -20.72
C LYS A 110 -24.51 2.32 -19.37
N PHE A 111 -23.96 3.49 -19.06
CA PHE A 111 -24.33 4.22 -17.85
C PHE A 111 -25.74 4.83 -18.00
N PRO A 112 -26.63 4.73 -16.99
CA PRO A 112 -27.95 5.36 -17.03
C PRO A 112 -27.85 6.89 -17.10
N ALA A 113 -28.35 7.49 -18.19
CA ALA A 113 -28.15 8.91 -18.48
C ALA A 113 -28.82 9.81 -17.43
N GLU A 114 -29.96 9.37 -16.90
CA GLU A 114 -30.73 10.04 -15.85
C GLU A 114 -29.99 10.09 -14.50
N MET A 115 -29.02 9.19 -14.26
CA MET A 115 -28.24 9.15 -13.02
C MET A 115 -26.90 9.89 -13.13
N ALA A 116 -26.43 10.17 -14.36
CA ALA A 116 -25.08 10.65 -14.61
C ALA A 116 -24.74 11.94 -13.84
N ALA A 117 -25.66 12.92 -13.84
CA ALA A 117 -25.42 14.20 -13.19
C ALA A 117 -25.27 14.09 -11.66
N GLY A 118 -26.11 13.28 -11.00
CA GLY A 118 -26.02 13.06 -9.55
C GLY A 118 -24.77 12.28 -9.18
N PHE A 119 -24.48 11.21 -9.92
CA PHE A 119 -23.29 10.39 -9.71
C PHE A 119 -21.98 11.18 -9.88
N ASP A 120 -21.88 12.01 -10.94
CA ASP A 120 -20.69 12.84 -11.14
C ASP A 120 -20.57 13.92 -10.04
N ALA A 121 -21.68 14.46 -9.54
CA ALA A 121 -21.66 15.40 -8.42
C ALA A 121 -21.11 14.77 -7.12
N ASP A 122 -21.43 13.50 -6.84
CA ASP A 122 -20.88 12.77 -5.69
C ASP A 122 -19.36 12.57 -5.83
N ILE A 123 -18.88 12.25 -7.03
CA ILE A 123 -17.44 12.14 -7.32
C ILE A 123 -16.72 13.48 -7.15
N GLU A 124 -17.29 14.57 -7.67
CA GLU A 124 -16.73 15.92 -7.53
C GLU A 124 -16.70 16.38 -6.06
N HIS A 125 -17.69 15.97 -5.26
CA HIS A 125 -17.66 16.21 -3.83
C HIS A 125 -16.48 15.48 -3.16
N LEU A 126 -16.24 14.20 -3.51
CA LEU A 126 -15.08 13.46 -3.02
C LEU A 126 -13.76 14.09 -3.47
N LEU A 127 -13.65 14.56 -4.72
CA LEU A 127 -12.48 15.29 -5.22
C LEU A 127 -12.19 16.54 -4.38
N THR A 128 -13.23 17.28 -4.01
CA THR A 128 -13.11 18.46 -3.14
C THR A 128 -12.55 18.10 -1.76
N LEU A 129 -12.93 16.95 -1.21
CA LEU A 129 -12.41 16.47 0.08
C LEU A 129 -10.96 15.99 -0.04
N VAL A 130 -10.61 15.26 -1.10
CA VAL A 130 -9.23 14.79 -1.37
C VAL A 130 -8.25 15.96 -1.49
N ASN A 131 -8.69 17.07 -2.08
CA ASN A 131 -7.85 18.27 -2.22
C ASN A 131 -7.52 18.96 -0.88
N LYS A 132 -8.22 18.63 0.22
CA LYS A 132 -7.97 19.15 1.57
C LYS A 132 -6.97 18.32 2.38
N LEU A 133 -6.59 17.12 1.90
CA LEU A 133 -5.48 16.33 2.47
C LEU A 133 -4.16 17.12 2.38
#